data_AF-A0A849IQR2-F1
#
_entry.id   AF-A0A849IQR2-F1
#
_cell.length_a   1.000
_cell.length_b   1.000
_cell.length_c   1.000
_cell.angle_alpha   90.00
_cell.angle_beta   90.00
_cell.angle_gamma   90.00
#
_symmetry.space_group_name_H-M   'P 1'
#
loop_
_entity.id
_entity.type
_entity.pdbx_description
1 polymer ?
#
loop_
_entity_poly.entity_id
_entity_poly.type
_entity_poly.pdbx_seq_one_letter_code
_entity_poly.pdbx_strand_id
1 'polypeptide(L)'
;MMREKVVTNRREVKKADTRRALLEAAGELFQTNGYQNTTVGQIADLADVSERTFFRYFESKEDLLLPDLVDFLDRIATQLELSPPTQQPIESLLESVKKVLAEGRGGGRSLLLQLPALSDSIPATR
;
A
#
# COMPACT_ATOMS: atom_id res chain seq x y z
N MET A 1 -2.60 -34.95 26.91
CA MET A 1 -3.22 -33.71 27.46
C MET A 1 -2.28 -32.54 27.14
N MET A 2 -2.29 -32.07 25.90
CA MET A 2 -1.44 -30.99 25.39
C MET A 2 -2.26 -29.70 25.40
N ARG A 3 -1.85 -28.70 26.17
CA ARG A 3 -2.38 -27.34 26.07
C ARG A 3 -1.38 -26.51 25.28
N GLU A 4 -1.51 -26.57 23.96
CA GLU A 4 -0.78 -25.70 23.04
C GLU A 4 -1.31 -24.27 23.20
N LYS A 5 -0.53 -23.45 23.91
CA LYS A 5 -0.84 -22.04 24.13
C LYS A 5 -0.68 -21.31 22.80
N VAL A 6 -1.79 -21.02 22.13
CA VAL A 6 -1.90 -19.92 21.18
C VAL A 6 -1.72 -18.61 21.97
N VAL A 7 -0.48 -18.28 22.30
CA VAL A 7 -0.10 -16.91 22.67
C VAL A 7 0.16 -16.22 21.35
N THR A 8 -0.90 -15.66 20.75
CA THR A 8 -0.75 -14.64 19.71
C THR A 8 0.24 -13.60 20.23
N ASN A 9 1.42 -13.56 19.61
CA ASN A 9 2.56 -12.82 20.10
C ASN A 9 2.21 -11.33 20.19
N ARG A 10 1.99 -10.81 21.40
CA ARG A 10 1.62 -9.40 21.66
C ARG A 10 2.58 -8.41 21.00
N ARG A 11 3.84 -8.80 20.78
CA ARG A 11 4.82 -7.98 20.06
C ARG A 11 4.50 -7.88 18.57
N GLU A 12 4.09 -8.98 17.94
CA GLU A 12 3.66 -8.98 16.52
C GLU A 12 2.38 -8.19 16.32
N VAL A 13 1.43 -8.28 17.26
CA VAL A 13 0.20 -7.48 17.22
C VAL A 13 0.54 -5.99 17.29
N LYS A 14 1.36 -5.58 18.27
CA LYS A 14 1.76 -4.18 18.43
C LYS A 14 2.58 -3.67 17.23
N LYS A 15 3.37 -4.55 16.61
CA LYS A 15 4.12 -4.28 15.38
C LYS A 15 3.17 -3.99 14.21
N ALA A 16 2.18 -4.85 14.00
CA ALA A 16 1.16 -4.68 12.97
C ALA A 16 0.31 -3.41 13.18
N ASP A 17 -0.09 -3.13 14.42
CA ASP A 17 -0.86 -1.93 14.75
C ASP A 17 -0.07 -0.64 14.45
N THR A 18 1.22 -0.60 14.83
CA THR A 18 2.07 0.55 14.53
C THR A 18 2.25 0.74 13.02
N ARG A 19 2.47 -0.36 12.28
CA ARG A 19 2.59 -0.30 10.82
C ARG A 19 1.31 0.27 10.18
N ARG A 20 0.14 -0.17 10.65
CA ARG A 20 -1.15 0.32 10.16
C ARG A 20 -1.35 1.81 10.45
N ALA A 21 -1.06 2.27 11.66
CA ALA A 21 -1.19 3.67 12.04
C ALA A 21 -0.37 4.60 11.13
N LEU A 22 0.88 4.19 10.81
CA LEU A 22 1.74 4.91 9.86
C LEU A 22 1.14 4.99 8.45
N LEU A 23 0.52 3.91 7.96
CA LEU A 23 -0.12 3.87 6.64
C LEU A 23 -1.39 4.72 6.56
N GLU A 24 -2.19 4.73 7.63
CA GLU A 24 -3.39 5.56 7.73
C GLU A 24 -3.03 7.05 7.76
N ALA A 25 -2.06 7.44 8.61
CA ALA A 25 -1.55 8.81 8.69
C ALA A 25 -0.96 9.29 7.36
N ALA A 26 -0.16 8.45 6.71
CA ALA A 26 0.39 8.77 5.39
C ALA A 26 -0.73 8.97 4.36
N GLY A 27 -1.69 8.04 4.30
CA GLY A 27 -2.84 8.15 3.41
C GLY A 27 -3.60 9.47 3.58
N GLU A 28 -3.87 9.89 4.82
CA GLU A 28 -4.55 11.15 5.13
C GLU A 28 -3.77 12.38 4.68
N LEU A 29 -2.48 12.47 5.03
CA LEU A 29 -1.63 13.61 4.67
C LEU A 29 -1.42 13.69 3.17
N PHE A 30 -1.27 12.55 2.50
CA PHE A 30 -1.14 12.48 1.06
C PHE A 30 -2.40 13.00 0.34
N GLN A 31 -3.61 12.76 0.85
CA GLN A 31 -4.83 13.38 0.27
C GLN A 31 -4.90 14.88 0.52
N THR A 32 -4.52 15.30 1.73
CA THR A 32 -4.78 16.67 2.20
C THR A 32 -3.74 17.65 1.65
N ASN A 33 -2.46 17.25 1.67
CA ASN A 33 -1.33 18.11 1.35
C ASN A 33 -0.63 17.72 0.03
N GLY A 34 -0.93 16.54 -0.49
CA GLY A 34 -0.20 15.94 -1.61
C GLY A 34 1.09 15.25 -1.17
N TYR A 35 1.52 14.25 -1.95
CA TYR A 35 2.69 13.41 -1.65
C TYR A 35 4.01 14.19 -1.58
N GLN A 36 4.23 15.14 -2.49
CA GLN A 36 5.48 15.92 -2.52
C GLN A 36 5.63 16.80 -1.27
N ASN A 37 4.52 17.36 -0.76
CA ASN A 37 4.52 18.27 0.39
C ASN A 37 4.46 17.56 1.75
N THR A 38 4.35 16.23 1.76
CA THR A 38 4.27 15.43 2.99
C THR A 38 5.65 14.91 3.38
N THR A 39 6.01 15.08 4.66
CA THR A 39 7.29 14.64 5.24
C THR A 39 7.12 13.44 6.18
N VAL A 40 8.21 12.68 6.39
CA VAL A 40 8.24 11.56 7.34
C VAL A 40 7.91 12.04 8.76
N GLY A 41 8.41 13.21 9.17
CA GLY A 41 8.10 13.81 10.47
C GLY A 41 6.60 14.03 10.66
N GLN A 42 5.93 14.64 9.68
CA GLN A 42 4.47 14.86 9.74
C GLN A 42 3.68 13.55 9.87
N ILE A 43 4.11 12.51 9.15
CA ILE A 43 3.48 11.19 9.20
C ILE A 43 3.69 10.54 10.57
N ALA A 44 4.92 10.61 11.10
CA ALA A 44 5.25 10.06 12.40
C ALA A 44 4.48 10.77 13.53
N ASP A 45 4.42 12.10 13.47
CA ASP A 45 3.68 12.94 14.41
C ASP A 45 2.17 12.59 14.39
N LEU A 46 1.56 12.50 13.20
CA LEU A 46 0.14 12.16 13.07
C LEU A 46 -0.16 10.72 13.55
N ALA A 47 0.79 9.81 13.40
CA ALA A 47 0.67 8.42 13.87
C ALA A 47 1.07 8.23 15.35
N ASP A 48 1.39 9.29 16.09
CA ASP A 48 1.85 9.28 17.49
C ASP A 48 3.10 8.38 17.71
N VAL A 49 4.07 8.48 16.81
CA VAL A 49 5.34 7.77 16.90
C VAL A 49 6.53 8.68 16.57
N SER A 50 7.74 8.26 16.95
CA SER A 50 8.96 8.96 16.53
C SER A 50 9.35 8.63 15.09
N GLU A 51 10.08 9.53 14.42
CA GLU A 51 10.69 9.23 13.11
C GLU A 51 11.61 8.00 13.17
N ARG A 52 12.32 7.80 14.27
CA ARG A 52 13.10 6.56 14.49
C ARG A 52 12.21 5.31 14.44
N THR A 53 10.99 5.41 14.95
CA THR A 53 10.02 4.32 14.88
C THR A 53 9.53 4.12 13.46
N PHE A 54 9.25 5.20 12.71
CA PHE A 54 8.95 5.12 11.28
C PHE A 54 10.03 4.33 10.52
N PHE A 55 11.30 4.73 10.67
CA PHE A 55 12.44 4.09 9.99
C PHE A 55 12.70 2.64 10.41
N ARG A 56 12.03 2.14 11.46
CA ARG A 56 12.04 0.73 11.83
C ARG A 56 11.08 -0.12 10.98
N TYR A 57 10.07 0.51 10.35
CA TYR A 57 9.05 -0.17 9.53
C TYR A 57 9.20 0.10 8.04
N PHE A 58 9.68 1.29 7.67
CA PHE A 58 9.80 1.75 6.29
C PHE A 58 11.16 2.42 6.11
N GLU A 59 11.82 2.18 4.99
CA GLU A 59 13.09 2.83 4.66
C GLU A 59 12.86 4.28 4.20
N SER A 60 11.69 4.53 3.61
CA SER A 60 11.37 5.80 2.95
C SER A 60 9.87 6.11 2.98
N LYS A 61 9.47 7.34 2.61
CA LYS A 61 8.03 7.68 2.50
C LYS A 61 7.39 7.04 1.27
N GLU A 62 8.20 6.70 0.28
CA GLU A 62 7.83 6.04 -0.97
C GLU A 62 7.27 4.65 -0.68
N ASP A 63 7.80 3.97 0.34
CA ASP A 63 7.34 2.65 0.77
C ASP A 63 5.88 2.69 1.26
N LEU A 64 5.34 3.86 1.62
CA LEU A 64 3.95 4.02 2.06
C LEU A 64 2.98 4.17 0.89
N LEU A 65 3.47 4.46 -0.33
CA LEU A 65 2.64 4.58 -1.52
C LEU A 65 2.07 3.22 -1.93
N LEU A 66 2.89 2.18 -1.83
CA LEU A 66 2.59 0.81 -2.21
C LEU A 66 3.21 -0.16 -1.20
N PRO A 67 2.76 -0.13 0.07
CA PRO A 67 3.42 -0.83 1.18
C PRO A 67 3.48 -2.34 0.99
N ASP A 68 2.61 -2.88 0.15
CA ASP A 68 2.56 -4.29 -0.22
C ASP A 68 2.51 -4.41 -1.76
N LEU A 69 3.32 -3.64 -2.50
CA LEU A 69 3.34 -3.65 -3.99
C LEU A 69 3.45 -5.07 -4.56
N VAL A 70 4.26 -5.93 -3.92
CA VAL A 70 4.41 -7.32 -4.31
C VAL A 70 3.09 -8.08 -4.15
N ASP A 71 2.45 -8.01 -2.97
CA ASP A 71 1.14 -8.64 -2.74
C ASP A 71 0.05 -8.06 -3.66
N PHE A 72 0.15 -6.77 -4.00
CA PHE A 72 -0.76 -6.12 -4.95
C PHE A 72 -0.58 -6.67 -6.37
N LEU A 73 0.66 -6.81 -6.84
CA LEU A 73 0.99 -7.41 -8.13
C LEU A 73 0.58 -8.89 -8.18
N ASP A 74 0.80 -9.65 -7.10
CA ASP A 74 0.39 -11.05 -7.00
C ASP A 74 -1.14 -11.22 -7.07
N ARG A 75 -1.89 -10.30 -6.44
CA ARG A 75 -3.36 -10.28 -6.55
C ARG A 75 -3.83 -9.94 -7.97
N ILE A 76 -3.16 -9.01 -8.65
CA ILE A 76 -3.46 -8.70 -10.05
C ILE A 76 -3.17 -9.92 -10.93
N ALA A 77 -2.02 -10.56 -10.75
CA ALA A 77 -1.64 -11.77 -11.48
C ALA A 77 -2.68 -12.90 -11.26
N THR A 78 -3.08 -13.13 -10.02
CA THR A 78 -4.11 -14.12 -9.67
C THR A 78 -5.46 -13.80 -10.36
N GLN A 79 -5.89 -12.53 -10.38
CA GLN A 79 -7.13 -12.13 -11.07
C GLN A 79 -7.03 -12.30 -12.59
N LEU A 80 -5.85 -12.07 -13.16
CA LEU A 80 -5.61 -12.25 -14.59
C LEU A 80 -5.64 -13.74 -14.97
N GLU A 81 -5.09 -14.63 -14.14
CA GLU A 81 -5.18 -16.09 -14.31
C GLU A 81 -6.63 -16.60 -14.24
N LEU A 82 -7.47 -15.98 -13.40
CA LEU A 82 -8.89 -16.32 -13.26
C LEU A 82 -9.76 -15.71 -14.37
N SER A 83 -9.23 -14.78 -15.16
CA SER A 83 -9.97 -14.10 -16.23
C SER A 83 -10.00 -14.96 -17.50
N PRO A 84 -11.12 -15.01 -18.25
CA PRO A 84 -11.18 -15.75 -19.51
C PRO A 84 -10.13 -15.26 -20.51
N PRO A 85 -9.50 -16.14 -21.30
CA PRO A 85 -8.61 -15.71 -22.37
C PRO A 85 -9.38 -14.81 -23.35
N THR A 86 -8.77 -13.68 -23.66
CA THR A 86 -9.42 -12.51 -24.26
C THR A 86 -8.51 -11.95 -25.34
N GLN A 87 -9.11 -11.49 -26.44
CA GLN A 87 -8.37 -10.86 -27.54
C GLN A 87 -7.84 -9.46 -27.18
N GLN A 88 -8.19 -8.94 -26.00
CA GLN A 88 -7.80 -7.61 -25.51
C GLN A 88 -7.08 -7.73 -24.15
N PRO A 89 -5.78 -8.11 -24.15
CA PRO A 89 -5.01 -8.33 -22.92
C PRO A 89 -4.88 -7.09 -22.04
N ILE A 90 -4.73 -5.91 -22.65
CA ILE A 90 -4.60 -4.63 -21.91
C ILE A 90 -5.88 -4.29 -21.16
N GLU A 91 -7.05 -4.48 -21.77
CA GLU A 91 -8.34 -4.21 -21.11
C GLU A 91 -8.56 -5.14 -19.92
N SER A 92 -8.11 -6.39 -20.03
CA SER A 92 -8.28 -7.41 -19.00
C SER A 92 -7.35 -7.19 -17.82
N LEU A 93 -6.13 -6.71 -18.10
CA LEU A 93 -5.23 -6.21 -17.07
C LEU A 93 -5.84 -4.99 -16.35
N LEU A 94 -6.38 -4.02 -17.09
CA LEU A 94 -7.00 -2.83 -16.50
C LEU A 94 -8.20 -3.19 -15.60
N GLU A 95 -9.06 -4.12 -16.02
CA GLU A 95 -10.18 -4.60 -15.20
C GLU A 95 -9.71 -5.38 -13.97
N SER A 96 -8.66 -6.19 -14.08
CA SER A 96 -8.06 -6.91 -12.95
C SER A 96 -7.48 -5.93 -11.92
N VAL A 97 -6.76 -4.90 -12.38
CA VAL A 97 -6.25 -3.81 -11.55
C VAL A 97 -7.40 -3.09 -10.85
N LYS A 98 -8.45 -2.69 -11.57
CA LYS A 98 -9.64 -2.03 -10.97
C LYS A 98 -10.30 -2.89 -9.89
N LYS A 99 -10.45 -4.20 -10.11
CA LYS A 99 -11.04 -5.13 -9.13
C LYS A 99 -10.18 -5.25 -7.87
N VAL A 100 -8.88 -5.48 -8.02
CA VAL A 100 -7.96 -5.57 -6.87
C VAL A 100 -7.93 -4.26 -6.08
N LEU A 101 -7.98 -3.11 -6.76
CA LEU A 101 -8.10 -1.79 -6.13
C LEU A 101 -9.44 -1.59 -5.41
N ALA A 102 -10.55 -2.10 -5.94
CA ALA A 102 -11.87 -2.00 -5.33
C ALA A 102 -12.00 -2.87 -4.06
N GLU A 103 -11.30 -4.02 -4.01
CA GLU A 103 -11.34 -4.99 -2.91
C GLU A 103 -10.34 -4.69 -1.78
N GLY A 104 -9.35 -3.82 -2.02
CA GLY A 104 -8.31 -3.46 -1.06
C GLY A 104 -8.79 -2.61 0.13
N ARG A 105 -8.72 -3.16 1.34
CA ARG A 105 -8.89 -2.43 2.62
C ARG A 105 -7.56 -1.86 3.13
N GLY A 106 -6.96 -0.90 2.43
CA GLY A 106 -5.69 -0.28 2.85
C GLY A 106 -5.48 1.15 2.33
N GLY A 107 -4.77 1.98 3.10
CA GLY A 107 -4.57 3.42 2.88
C GLY A 107 -3.95 3.85 1.54
N GLY A 108 -3.33 2.91 0.81
CA GLY A 108 -2.87 3.12 -0.59
C GLY A 108 -4.01 3.40 -1.58
N ARG A 109 -5.28 3.17 -1.17
CA ARG A 109 -6.50 3.49 -1.93
C ARG A 109 -6.53 4.92 -2.47
N SER A 110 -5.94 5.87 -1.76
CA SER A 110 -6.08 7.27 -2.12
C SER A 110 -5.06 7.78 -3.14
N LEU A 111 -3.88 7.17 -3.25
CA LEU A 111 -2.83 7.66 -4.13
C LEU A 111 -2.88 7.04 -5.51
N LEU A 112 -3.17 5.73 -5.59
CA LEU A 112 -3.35 5.01 -6.84
C LEU A 112 -4.55 5.55 -7.65
N LEU A 113 -5.62 6.00 -6.97
CA LEU A 113 -6.80 6.59 -7.62
C LEU A 113 -6.66 8.10 -7.89
N GLN A 114 -5.63 8.76 -7.34
CA GLN A 114 -5.34 10.19 -7.55
C GLN A 114 -4.04 10.40 -8.34
N LEU A 115 -3.64 9.43 -9.16
CA LEU A 115 -2.45 9.50 -9.99
C LEU A 115 -2.82 9.89 -11.44
N PRO A 116 -3.02 11.18 -11.77
CA PRO A 116 -2.94 11.63 -13.16
C PRO A 116 -1.49 11.63 -13.69
N ALA A 117 -0.48 11.35 -12.86
CA ALA A 117 0.93 11.66 -13.14
C ALA A 117 1.90 10.45 -13.29
N LEU A 118 1.42 9.21 -13.41
CA LEU A 118 2.28 8.12 -13.90
C LEU A 118 2.34 8.07 -15.44
N SER A 119 1.44 8.78 -16.13
CA SER A 119 1.52 9.04 -17.58
C SER A 119 2.80 9.79 -17.95
N ASP A 120 3.16 10.80 -17.17
CA ASP A 120 4.17 11.79 -17.58
C ASP A 120 5.60 11.41 -17.19
N SER A 121 5.77 10.35 -16.38
CA SER A 121 7.07 9.96 -15.82
C SER A 121 7.55 8.56 -16.24
N ILE A 122 6.85 7.90 -17.18
CA ILE A 122 7.43 6.80 -17.95
C ILE A 122 8.15 7.45 -19.14
N PRO A 123 9.49 7.56 -19.17
CA PRO A 123 10.15 7.88 -20.43
C PRO A 123 9.74 6.77 -21.40
N ALA A 124 9.07 7.15 -22.48
CA ALA A 124 8.75 6.23 -23.57
C ALA A 124 10.05 5.55 -23.98
N THR A 125 10.22 4.28 -23.60
CA THR A 125 11.32 3.46 -24.08
C THR A 125 11.09 3.29 -25.58
N ARG A 126 11.93 3.98 -26.33
CA ARG A 126 12.04 3.93 -27.78
C ARG A 126 12.52 2.57 -28.25
#